data_AF-A0A1E3Y2B0-F1
#
_entry.id   AF-A0A1E3Y2B0-F1
#
_cell.length_a   1.000
_cell.length_b   1.000
_cell.length_c   1.000
_cell.angle_alpha   90.00
_cell.angle_beta   90.00
_cell.angle_gamma   90.00
#
_symmetry.space_group_name_H-M   'P 1'
#
loop_
_entity.id
_entity.type
_entity.pdbx_description
1 polymer ?
#
loop_
_entity_poly.entity_id
_entity_poly.type
_entity_poly.pdbx_seq_one_letter_code
_entity_poly.pdbx_strand_id
1 'polypeptide(L)'
;MGFASAPSLLRADDFEAFMADRQARLLALIERATGKSAYSGGQPDEGEDVDGDDDAIEATLTIAADPAVSAVLGTHGAEADDRLDEESDEGQGEDRTTWESRVGPDIMQLCDRIVDIANEIAHPPLALRYGQTIVSLSLPGRFFRAAGMYPKKQFLAIRLNLSRNEEWLRRLDEAGLGATQRASGSFVFRIAPADLRDKEALIRELVHQSVREYQS
;
A
#
# COMPACT_ATOMS: atom_id res chain seq x y z
N MET A 1 -37.15 -10.59 -16.19
CA MET A 1 -36.64 -10.63 -17.57
C MET A 1 -35.13 -10.89 -17.46
N GLY A 2 -34.67 -12.06 -17.89
CA GLY A 2 -33.37 -12.62 -17.51
C GLY A 2 -32.19 -11.97 -18.22
N PHE A 3 -31.15 -11.60 -17.46
CA PHE A 3 -29.84 -11.25 -17.98
C PHE A 3 -29.02 -12.54 -18.13
N ALA A 4 -29.19 -13.22 -19.26
CA ALA A 4 -28.28 -14.28 -19.66
C ALA A 4 -27.08 -13.62 -20.35
N SER A 5 -25.95 -13.52 -19.65
CA SER A 5 -24.66 -13.23 -20.26
C SER A 5 -24.33 -14.39 -21.20
N ALA A 6 -24.59 -14.25 -22.49
CA ALA A 6 -24.23 -15.27 -23.47
C ALA A 6 -22.69 -15.40 -23.50
N PRO A 7 -22.12 -16.54 -23.06
CA PRO A 7 -20.67 -16.71 -22.89
C PRO A 7 -19.93 -16.90 -24.24
N SER A 8 -20.62 -16.77 -25.37
CA SER A 8 -20.07 -16.94 -26.71
C SER A 8 -19.27 -15.73 -27.23
N LEU A 9 -19.39 -14.56 -26.59
CA LEU A 9 -18.69 -13.33 -26.97
C LEU A 9 -17.27 -13.19 -26.39
N LEU A 10 -16.80 -14.18 -25.62
CA LEU A 10 -15.42 -14.22 -25.09
C LEU A 10 -14.44 -14.96 -26.03
N ARG A 11 -14.83 -15.25 -27.28
CA ARG A 11 -13.91 -15.76 -28.29
C ARG A 11 -13.13 -14.59 -28.89
N ALA A 12 -11.82 -14.76 -29.04
CA ALA A 12 -10.84 -13.75 -29.42
C ALA A 12 -11.17 -12.94 -30.69
N ASP A 13 -12.14 -13.36 -31.49
CA ASP A 13 -12.53 -12.76 -32.76
C ASP A 13 -13.55 -11.61 -32.66
N ASP A 14 -14.12 -11.32 -31.48
CA ASP A 14 -15.18 -10.30 -31.33
C ASP A 14 -15.01 -9.38 -30.10
N PHE A 15 -13.76 -9.25 -29.65
CA PHE A 15 -13.39 -8.46 -28.48
C PHE A 15 -13.71 -6.96 -28.65
N GLU A 16 -13.54 -6.41 -29.85
CA GLU A 16 -13.86 -5.01 -30.14
C GLU A 16 -15.36 -4.72 -29.98
N ALA A 17 -16.23 -5.61 -30.49
CA ALA A 17 -17.68 -5.45 -30.33
C ALA A 17 -18.11 -5.56 -28.86
N PHE A 18 -17.46 -6.46 -28.11
CA PHE A 18 -17.67 -6.57 -26.66
C PHE A 18 -17.26 -5.29 -25.91
N MET A 19 -16.10 -4.72 -26.23
CA MET A 19 -15.63 -3.48 -25.61
C MET A 19 -16.50 -2.28 -25.99
N ALA A 20 -16.97 -2.21 -27.23
CA ALA A 20 -17.88 -1.17 -27.70
C ALA A 20 -19.25 -1.24 -26.99
N ASP A 21 -19.84 -2.43 -26.86
CA ASP A 21 -21.11 -2.62 -26.12
C ASP A 21 -20.94 -2.26 -24.63
N ARG A 22 -19.81 -2.63 -24.03
CA ARG A 22 -19.51 -2.29 -22.62
C ARG A 22 -19.31 -0.79 -22.42
N GLN A 23 -18.59 -0.12 -23.31
CA GLN A 23 -18.38 1.32 -23.27
C GLN A 23 -19.70 2.07 -23.43
N ALA A 24 -20.55 1.65 -24.37
CA ALA A 24 -21.89 2.23 -24.57
C ALA A 24 -22.77 2.11 -23.32
N ARG A 25 -22.77 0.93 -22.66
CA ARG A 25 -23.53 0.72 -21.42
C ARG A 25 -23.01 1.57 -20.25
N LEU A 26 -21.71 1.76 -20.16
CA LEU A 26 -21.10 2.57 -19.12
C LEU A 26 -21.45 4.05 -19.29
N LEU A 27 -21.36 4.58 -20.51
CA LEU A 27 -21.73 5.96 -20.82
C LEU A 27 -23.21 6.21 -20.50
N ALA A 28 -24.11 5.32 -20.93
CA ALA A 28 -25.54 5.43 -20.62
C ALA A 28 -25.84 5.42 -19.11
N LEU A 29 -25.05 4.67 -18.33
CA LEU A 29 -25.19 4.63 -16.87
C LEU A 29 -24.73 5.95 -16.23
N ILE A 30 -23.60 6.50 -16.70
CA ILE A 30 -23.08 7.79 -16.23
C ILE A 30 -24.05 8.92 -16.58
N GLU A 31 -24.59 8.95 -17.79
CA GLU A 31 -25.58 9.94 -18.21
C GLU A 31 -26.84 9.89 -17.35
N ARG A 32 -27.35 8.69 -17.08
CA ARG A 32 -28.51 8.50 -16.22
C ARG A 32 -28.24 8.91 -14.76
N ALA A 33 -27.04 8.65 -14.26
CA ALA A 33 -26.68 8.97 -12.88
C ALA A 33 -26.38 10.47 -12.68
N THR A 34 -25.83 11.14 -13.69
CA THR A 34 -25.36 12.53 -13.59
C THR A 34 -26.33 13.54 -14.20
N GLY A 35 -27.31 13.10 -15.00
CA GLY A 35 -28.26 13.97 -15.69
C GLY A 35 -27.62 14.84 -16.79
N LYS A 36 -26.40 14.52 -17.23
CA LYS A 36 -25.60 15.27 -18.20
C LYS A 36 -25.11 14.32 -19.29
N SER A 37 -25.10 14.75 -20.55
CA SER A 37 -24.58 13.93 -21.66
C SER A 37 -23.08 13.70 -21.49
N ALA A 38 -22.63 12.46 -21.64
CA ALA A 38 -21.24 12.10 -21.51
C ALA A 38 -20.47 12.52 -22.77
N TYR A 39 -19.32 13.18 -22.57
CA TYR A 39 -18.48 13.69 -23.64
C TYR A 39 -17.83 12.54 -24.43
N SER A 40 -17.95 12.58 -25.76
CA SER A 40 -17.41 11.56 -26.69
C SER A 40 -16.47 12.16 -27.75
N GLY A 41 -15.61 13.10 -27.35
CA GLY A 41 -14.63 13.72 -28.24
C GLY A 41 -13.26 13.05 -28.16
N GLY A 42 -12.77 12.50 -29.28
CA GLY A 42 -11.37 12.14 -29.45
C GLY A 42 -10.57 13.38 -29.84
N GLN A 43 -10.03 14.08 -28.85
CA GLN A 43 -9.04 15.12 -29.09
C GLN A 43 -7.70 14.62 -28.50
N PRO A 44 -6.65 14.47 -29.33
CA PRO A 44 -5.31 14.21 -28.80
C PRO A 44 -4.88 15.44 -27.99
N ASP A 45 -4.51 15.21 -26.74
CA ASP A 45 -3.89 16.21 -25.88
C ASP A 45 -2.45 16.38 -26.38
N GLU A 46 -2.21 17.46 -27.11
CA GLU A 46 -0.89 17.84 -27.62
C GLU A 46 -0.12 18.47 -26.45
N GLY A 47 0.55 17.63 -25.66
CA GLY A 47 1.44 18.06 -24.60
C GLY A 47 2.65 18.78 -25.20
N GLU A 48 2.77 20.08 -24.93
CA GLU A 48 3.93 20.90 -25.25
C GLU A 48 5.11 20.50 -24.35
N ASP A 49 6.19 19.98 -24.93
CA ASP A 49 7.46 19.71 -24.24
C ASP A 49 8.09 21.04 -23.80
N VAL A 50 8.14 21.27 -22.48
CA VAL A 50 8.90 22.38 -21.90
C VAL A 50 10.28 21.87 -21.52
N ASP A 51 11.24 21.99 -22.45
CA ASP A 51 12.67 21.93 -22.14
C ASP A 51 13.02 23.09 -21.18
N GLY A 52 13.16 22.75 -19.90
CA GLY A 52 13.64 23.65 -18.86
C GLY A 52 15.08 23.31 -18.50
N ASP A 53 16.01 23.79 -19.32
CA ASP A 53 17.42 23.91 -18.98
C ASP A 53 17.54 25.03 -17.92
N ASP A 54 17.96 24.70 -16.69
CA ASP A 54 18.44 25.68 -15.73
C ASP A 54 19.57 25.08 -14.90
N ASP A 55 20.78 25.42 -15.32
CA ASP A 55 22.07 25.09 -14.73
C ASP A 55 22.25 25.75 -13.35
N ALA A 56 23.06 25.08 -12.53
CA ALA A 56 23.86 25.61 -11.41
C ALA A 56 23.15 26.01 -10.09
N ILE A 57 23.40 25.19 -9.05
CA ILE A 57 24.12 25.68 -7.85
C ILE A 57 24.80 24.51 -7.12
N GLU A 58 26.13 24.55 -7.11
CA GLU A 58 26.98 23.76 -6.23
C GLU A 58 26.74 24.11 -4.75
N ALA A 59 26.74 23.09 -3.90
CA ALA A 59 27.14 23.25 -2.50
C ALA A 59 27.84 21.98 -2.00
N THR A 60 29.17 21.98 -2.17
CA THR A 60 30.11 21.21 -1.36
C THR A 60 29.95 21.60 0.11
N LEU A 61 29.74 20.64 1.02
CA LEU A 61 30.28 20.72 2.38
C LEU A 61 30.47 19.34 3.02
N THR A 62 31.66 18.78 2.84
CA THR A 62 32.19 17.64 3.57
C THR A 62 32.53 18.06 5.00
N ILE A 63 31.77 17.57 5.99
CA ILE A 63 32.20 17.54 7.39
C ILE A 63 32.27 16.09 7.84
N ALA A 64 33.47 15.71 8.28
CA ALA A 64 33.79 14.43 8.87
C ALA A 64 32.97 14.19 10.15
N ALA A 65 32.36 13.02 10.26
CA ALA A 65 31.76 12.53 11.51
C ALA A 65 32.74 11.55 12.17
N ASP A 66 33.30 11.99 13.28
CA ASP A 66 34.04 11.22 14.27
C ASP A 66 33.11 10.18 14.93
N PRO A 67 33.47 8.88 15.01
CA PRO A 67 32.56 7.80 15.39
C PRO A 67 32.49 7.53 16.92
N ALA A 68 32.51 8.56 17.75
CA ALA A 68 32.45 8.37 19.20
C ALA A 68 31.61 9.45 19.91
N VAL A 69 30.28 9.29 19.90
CA VAL A 69 29.34 9.52 21.04
C VAL A 69 27.92 9.22 20.53
N SER A 70 27.31 8.12 20.99
CA SER A 70 25.90 8.11 21.45
C SER A 70 25.47 6.69 21.82
N ALA A 71 26.01 6.22 22.92
CA ALA A 71 25.34 5.23 23.75
C ALA A 71 24.29 5.94 24.62
N VAL A 72 23.16 6.36 24.03
CA VAL A 72 21.89 6.67 24.74
C VAL A 72 20.75 6.55 23.71
N LEU A 73 20.23 5.34 23.48
CA LEU A 73 18.93 5.21 22.79
C LEU A 73 17.83 5.51 23.81
N GLY A 74 17.59 6.81 23.96
CA GLY A 74 16.40 7.34 24.58
C GLY A 74 15.17 6.91 23.78
N THR A 75 14.12 6.56 24.51
CA THR A 75 12.73 6.51 24.06
C THR A 75 12.38 7.82 23.36
N HIS A 76 12.51 7.86 22.03
CA HIS A 76 11.97 8.94 21.24
C HIS A 76 10.62 8.47 20.74
N GLY A 77 9.55 9.08 21.29
CA GLY A 77 8.28 9.14 20.59
C GLY A 77 8.57 9.68 19.21
N ALA A 78 8.53 8.80 18.21
CA ALA A 78 8.81 9.16 16.83
C ALA A 78 7.68 10.08 16.38
N GLU A 79 7.97 11.38 16.25
CA GLU A 79 7.21 12.26 15.36
C GLU A 79 7.19 11.57 14.00
N ALA A 80 6.05 10.96 13.71
CA ALA A 80 5.88 10.14 12.54
C ALA A 80 5.93 11.08 11.33
N ASP A 81 6.97 10.92 10.50
CA ASP A 81 6.90 11.34 9.11
C ASP A 81 5.65 10.71 8.50
N ASP A 82 4.58 11.51 8.44
CA ASP A 82 3.22 11.13 8.04
C ASP A 82 3.09 11.11 6.50
N ARG A 83 4.20 11.22 5.76
CA ARG A 83 4.21 11.31 4.30
C ARG A 83 4.16 9.99 3.54
N LEU A 84 3.70 8.91 4.17
CA LEU A 84 3.52 7.60 3.50
C LEU A 84 2.32 7.54 2.52
N ASP A 85 1.68 8.67 2.21
CA ASP A 85 0.39 8.74 1.50
C ASP A 85 0.41 9.43 0.13
N GLU A 86 1.49 10.12 -0.25
CA GLU A 86 1.47 11.01 -1.43
C GLU A 86 2.00 10.38 -2.73
N GLU A 87 2.37 9.10 -2.76
CA GLU A 87 2.76 8.42 -4.01
C GLU A 87 1.70 7.42 -4.48
N SER A 88 1.09 7.73 -5.63
CA SER A 88 0.29 6.78 -6.41
C SER A 88 1.16 5.60 -6.85
N ASP A 89 0.84 4.40 -6.38
CA ASP A 89 1.47 3.14 -6.78
C ASP A 89 0.92 2.66 -8.15
N GLU A 90 1.06 3.51 -9.16
CA GLU A 90 0.66 3.23 -10.56
C GLU A 90 1.78 2.57 -11.39
N GLY A 91 2.91 2.27 -10.75
CA GLY A 91 4.05 1.64 -11.38
C GLY A 91 3.89 0.16 -11.71
N GLN A 92 4.73 -0.32 -12.62
CA GLN A 92 4.98 -1.75 -12.78
C GLN A 92 5.51 -2.29 -11.45
N GLY A 93 4.82 -3.29 -10.91
CA GLY A 93 5.19 -3.89 -9.63
C GLY A 93 6.64 -4.36 -9.64
N GLU A 94 7.38 -4.01 -8.59
CA GLU A 94 8.76 -4.44 -8.42
C GLU A 94 8.81 -5.94 -8.06
N ASP A 95 9.99 -6.55 -8.12
CA ASP A 95 10.17 -7.91 -7.63
C ASP A 95 10.77 -7.92 -6.23
N ARG A 96 10.76 -9.10 -5.60
CA ARG A 96 11.35 -9.30 -4.27
C ARG A 96 12.82 -8.90 -4.23
N THR A 97 13.59 -9.26 -5.27
CA THR A 97 15.04 -9.01 -5.34
C THR A 97 15.35 -7.52 -5.28
N THR A 98 14.56 -6.72 -5.98
CA THR A 98 14.66 -5.25 -5.98
C THR A 98 14.42 -4.70 -4.58
N TRP A 99 13.38 -5.17 -3.90
CA TRP A 99 13.10 -4.76 -2.53
C TRP A 99 14.20 -5.19 -1.54
N GLU A 100 14.71 -6.42 -1.62
CA GLU A 100 15.82 -6.88 -0.77
C GLU A 100 17.07 -6.01 -0.95
N SER A 101 17.39 -5.60 -2.18
CA SER A 101 18.50 -4.67 -2.42
C SER A 101 18.25 -3.27 -1.86
N ARG A 102 16.99 -2.83 -1.81
CA ARG A 102 16.60 -1.47 -1.36
C ARG A 102 16.59 -1.34 0.15
N VAL A 103 15.97 -2.30 0.83
CA VAL A 103 15.71 -2.23 2.29
C VAL A 103 16.45 -3.26 3.11
N GLY A 104 17.05 -4.27 2.47
CA GLY A 104 17.77 -5.36 3.13
C GLY A 104 16.90 -6.60 3.39
N PRO A 105 17.54 -7.76 3.55
CA PRO A 105 16.85 -9.04 3.73
C PRO A 105 16.05 -9.11 5.03
N ASP A 106 16.53 -8.51 6.12
CA ASP A 106 15.89 -8.55 7.44
C ASP A 106 14.49 -7.92 7.42
N ILE A 107 14.32 -6.83 6.67
CA ILE A 107 13.04 -6.13 6.56
C ILE A 107 12.09 -6.92 5.66
N MET A 108 12.59 -7.55 4.60
CA MET A 108 11.77 -8.41 3.74
C MET A 108 11.30 -9.68 4.47
N GLN A 109 12.15 -10.27 5.30
CA GLN A 109 11.75 -11.36 6.21
C GLN A 109 10.67 -10.90 7.20
N LEU A 110 10.68 -9.63 7.61
CA LEU A 110 9.62 -9.07 8.44
C LEU A 110 8.28 -9.05 7.69
N CYS A 111 8.28 -8.65 6.42
CA CYS A 111 7.08 -8.73 5.56
C CYS A 111 6.60 -10.18 5.40
N ASP A 112 7.51 -11.12 5.18
CA ASP A 112 7.19 -12.55 5.06
C ASP A 112 6.51 -13.06 6.34
N ARG A 113 7.04 -12.68 7.51
CA ARG A 113 6.47 -13.09 8.80
C ARG A 113 5.07 -12.52 9.03
N ILE A 114 4.81 -11.28 8.60
CA ILE A 114 3.45 -10.70 8.67
C ILE A 114 2.48 -11.48 7.78
N VAL A 115 2.92 -11.96 6.61
CA VAL A 115 2.10 -12.79 5.72
C VAL A 115 1.81 -14.15 6.35
N ASP A 116 2.82 -14.79 6.93
CA ASP A 116 2.66 -16.08 7.62
C ASP A 116 1.59 -15.97 8.70
N ILE A 117 1.71 -14.95 9.56
CA ILE A 117 0.74 -14.64 10.61
C ILE A 117 -0.66 -14.42 10.01
N ALA A 118 -0.77 -13.60 8.97
CA ALA A 118 -2.07 -13.33 8.34
C ALA A 118 -2.72 -14.62 7.79
N ASN A 119 -1.90 -15.50 7.20
CA ASN A 119 -2.34 -16.75 6.60
C ASN A 119 -2.67 -17.86 7.60
N GLU A 120 -2.42 -17.67 8.89
CA GLU A 120 -2.92 -18.59 9.93
C GLU A 120 -4.44 -18.63 10.00
N ILE A 121 -5.09 -17.52 9.61
CA ILE A 121 -6.55 -17.41 9.63
C ILE A 121 -7.17 -17.03 8.29
N ALA A 122 -6.36 -16.58 7.32
CA ALA A 122 -6.88 -16.12 6.04
C ALA A 122 -7.34 -17.29 5.17
N HIS A 123 -8.60 -17.23 4.74
CA HIS A 123 -9.15 -18.17 3.77
C HIS A 123 -9.98 -17.41 2.72
N PRO A 124 -9.53 -17.28 1.46
CA PRO A 124 -8.29 -17.83 0.87
C PRO A 124 -7.01 -17.15 1.39
N PRO A 125 -5.81 -17.77 1.19
CA PRO A 125 -4.56 -17.19 1.64
C PRO A 125 -4.25 -15.89 0.90
N LEU A 126 -3.66 -14.95 1.64
CA LEU A 126 -3.16 -13.67 1.16
C LEU A 126 -1.73 -13.82 0.66
N ALA A 127 -1.34 -12.94 -0.26
CA ALA A 127 0.01 -12.90 -0.82
C ALA A 127 0.55 -11.47 -0.81
N LEU A 128 1.89 -11.38 -0.86
CA LEU A 128 2.57 -10.11 -1.07
C LEU A 128 2.41 -9.68 -2.53
N ARG A 129 1.97 -8.44 -2.70
CA ARG A 129 2.05 -7.71 -3.97
C ARG A 129 3.06 -6.58 -3.79
N TYR A 130 4.08 -6.60 -4.63
CA TYR A 130 5.14 -5.60 -4.62
C TYR A 130 4.75 -4.45 -5.55
N GLY A 131 4.48 -3.28 -4.96
CA GLY A 131 4.40 -2.00 -5.65
C GLY A 131 5.77 -1.32 -5.70
N GLN A 132 5.81 -0.14 -6.29
CA GLN A 132 7.01 0.71 -6.32
C GLN A 132 7.33 1.27 -4.93
N THR A 133 6.29 1.66 -4.18
CA THR A 133 6.47 2.36 -2.90
C THR A 133 5.98 1.56 -1.70
N ILE A 134 5.16 0.53 -1.97
CA ILE A 134 4.47 -0.23 -0.94
C ILE A 134 4.48 -1.72 -1.28
N VAL A 135 4.59 -2.55 -0.25
CA VAL A 135 4.29 -3.97 -0.31
C VAL A 135 2.89 -4.17 0.26
N SER A 136 1.94 -4.56 -0.57
CA SER A 136 0.56 -4.76 -0.17
C SER A 136 0.29 -6.22 0.18
N LEU A 137 -0.45 -6.46 1.25
CA LEU A 137 -0.98 -7.78 1.59
C LEU A 137 -2.43 -7.86 1.10
N SER A 138 -2.70 -8.70 0.11
CA SER A 138 -4.03 -8.80 -0.49
C SER A 138 -4.33 -10.20 -1.02
N LEU A 139 -5.59 -10.46 -1.34
CA LEU A 139 -5.96 -11.62 -2.14
C LEU A 139 -5.41 -11.49 -3.57
N PRO A 140 -4.97 -12.58 -4.21
CA PRO A 140 -4.60 -12.57 -5.62
C PRO A 140 -5.75 -12.02 -6.48
N GLY A 141 -5.45 -11.01 -7.31
CA GLY A 141 -6.42 -10.39 -8.22
C GLY A 141 -7.40 -9.39 -7.58
N ARG A 142 -7.22 -9.01 -6.29
CA ARG A 142 -8.00 -7.93 -5.67
C ARG A 142 -7.22 -6.62 -5.57
N PHE A 143 -7.95 -5.50 -5.70
CA PHE A 143 -7.41 -4.15 -5.53
C PHE A 143 -7.31 -3.73 -4.06
N PHE A 144 -8.27 -4.12 -3.24
CA PHE A 144 -8.25 -3.80 -1.81
C PHE A 144 -7.23 -4.67 -1.07
N ARG A 145 -6.48 -4.03 -0.18
CA ARG A 145 -5.45 -4.65 0.67
C ARG A 145 -5.94 -4.82 2.10
N ALA A 146 -5.57 -5.93 2.73
CA ALA A 146 -5.76 -6.14 4.16
C ALA A 146 -4.80 -5.25 4.95
N ALA A 147 -3.54 -5.17 4.51
CA ALA A 147 -2.51 -4.33 5.07
C ALA A 147 -1.66 -3.68 3.98
N GLY A 148 -1.23 -2.45 4.22
CA GLY A 148 -0.20 -1.78 3.42
C GLY A 148 1.11 -1.75 4.20
N MET A 149 2.19 -2.29 3.66
CA MET A 149 3.48 -2.30 4.32
C MET A 149 4.45 -1.40 3.55
N TYR A 150 5.16 -0.54 4.27
CA TYR A 150 6.13 0.40 3.73
C TYR A 150 7.51 0.05 4.30
N PRO A 151 8.25 -0.88 3.64
CA PRO A 151 9.57 -1.28 4.08
C PRO A 151 10.55 -0.09 4.03
N LYS A 152 11.30 0.12 5.10
CA LYS A 152 12.44 1.05 5.16
C LYS A 152 13.64 0.29 5.72
N LYS A 153 14.86 0.80 5.52
CA LYS A 153 16.11 0.12 5.91
C LYS A 153 16.19 -0.30 7.39
N GLN A 154 15.49 0.39 8.29
CA GLN A 154 15.56 0.17 9.74
C GLN A 154 14.26 -0.36 10.36
N PHE A 155 13.12 -0.14 9.71
CA PHE A 155 11.82 -0.48 10.24
C PHE A 155 10.83 -0.76 9.11
N LEU A 156 9.75 -1.46 9.45
CA LEU A 156 8.59 -1.64 8.59
C LEU A 156 7.44 -0.81 9.16
N ALA A 157 6.93 0.14 8.38
CA ALA A 157 5.69 0.82 8.71
C ALA A 157 4.51 0.01 8.16
N ILE A 158 3.53 -0.28 9.00
CA ILE A 158 2.36 -1.08 8.64
C ILE A 158 1.12 -0.21 8.80
N ARG A 159 0.38 -0.08 7.71
CA ARG A 159 -0.93 0.57 7.65
C ARG A 159 -2.03 -0.48 7.69
N LEU A 160 -2.95 -0.31 8.64
CA LEU A 160 -4.14 -1.13 8.79
C LEU A 160 -5.39 -0.24 8.82
N ASN A 161 -6.51 -0.81 8.38
CA ASN A 161 -7.83 -0.21 8.52
C ASN A 161 -8.67 -1.12 9.41
N LEU A 162 -9.00 -0.65 10.62
CA LEU A 162 -9.75 -1.40 11.63
C LEU A 162 -10.91 -0.54 12.16
N SER A 163 -11.99 -1.20 12.55
CA SER A 163 -13.19 -0.53 13.08
C SER A 163 -12.98 -0.01 14.51
N ARG A 164 -12.05 -0.61 15.27
CA ARG A 164 -11.77 -0.29 16.69
C ARG A 164 -10.41 0.38 16.89
N ASN A 165 -10.15 1.45 16.14
CA ASN A 165 -8.83 2.09 16.14
C ASN A 165 -8.37 2.54 17.54
N GLU A 166 -9.21 3.23 18.30
CA GLU A 166 -8.81 3.80 19.61
C GLU A 166 -8.29 2.74 20.60
N GLU A 167 -8.92 1.56 20.61
CA GLU A 167 -8.48 0.43 21.45
C GLU A 167 -7.08 -0.06 21.02
N TRP A 168 -6.86 -0.20 19.71
CA TRP A 168 -5.60 -0.64 19.16
C TRP A 168 -4.48 0.38 19.33
N LEU A 169 -4.76 1.67 19.10
CA LEU A 169 -3.81 2.77 19.32
C LEU A 169 -3.31 2.75 20.76
N ARG A 170 -4.22 2.65 21.74
CA ARG A 170 -3.84 2.57 23.16
C ARG A 170 -2.96 1.35 23.46
N ARG A 171 -3.33 0.16 22.95
CA ARG A 171 -2.54 -1.07 23.16
C ARG A 171 -1.15 -0.98 22.54
N LEU A 172 -1.02 -0.33 21.38
CA LEU A 172 0.26 -0.12 20.70
C LEU A 172 1.14 0.90 21.44
N ASP A 173 0.55 1.95 22.00
CA ASP A 173 1.25 2.92 22.86
C ASP A 173 1.75 2.28 24.16
N GLU A 174 0.90 1.51 24.85
CA GLU A 174 1.25 0.78 26.07
C GLU A 174 2.39 -0.24 25.83
N ALA A 175 2.44 -0.85 24.64
CA ALA A 175 3.51 -1.75 24.22
C ALA A 175 4.78 -1.03 23.72
N GLY A 176 4.77 0.31 23.71
CA GLY A 176 5.90 1.14 23.25
C GLY A 176 6.17 1.05 21.75
N LEU A 177 5.17 0.70 20.94
CA LEU A 177 5.27 0.72 19.47
C LEU A 177 4.85 2.07 18.89
N GLY A 178 3.86 2.71 19.51
CA GLY A 178 3.30 3.96 19.01
C GLY A 178 2.51 3.76 17.71
N ALA A 179 1.40 4.48 17.56
CA ALA A 179 0.63 4.46 16.33
C ALA A 179 0.01 5.81 16.03
N THR A 180 -0.14 6.13 14.75
CA THR A 180 -0.72 7.39 14.27
C THR A 180 -1.97 7.11 13.48
N GLN A 181 -3.10 7.65 13.93
CA GLN A 181 -4.36 7.59 13.19
C GLN A 181 -4.36 8.62 12.06
N ARG A 182 -4.83 8.22 10.89
CA ARG A 182 -5.04 9.06 9.71
C ARG A 182 -6.45 9.61 9.68
N ALA A 183 -6.63 10.73 9.00
CA ALA A 183 -7.95 11.31 8.72
C ALA A 183 -8.88 10.33 7.97
N SER A 184 -8.32 9.38 7.22
CA SER A 184 -9.07 8.33 6.52
C SER A 184 -9.63 7.23 7.43
N GLY A 185 -9.30 7.24 8.72
CA GLY A 185 -9.67 6.19 9.67
C GLY A 185 -8.75 4.97 9.64
N SER A 186 -7.72 4.94 8.79
CA SER A 186 -6.62 3.98 8.94
C SER A 186 -5.64 4.44 10.03
N PHE A 187 -4.78 3.57 10.51
CA PHE A 187 -3.63 3.98 11.32
C PHE A 187 -2.36 3.30 10.83
N VAL A 188 -1.23 3.90 11.19
CA VAL A 188 0.10 3.39 10.88
C VAL A 188 0.90 3.22 12.16
N PHE A 189 1.59 2.09 12.29
CA PHE A 189 2.57 1.85 13.35
C PHE A 189 3.87 1.34 12.72
N ARG A 190 4.98 1.44 13.45
CA ARG A 190 6.29 1.02 12.98
C ARG A 190 6.78 -0.15 13.83
N ILE A 191 7.43 -1.11 13.18
CA ILE A 191 8.10 -2.22 13.86
C ILE A 191 9.51 -2.39 13.32
N ALA A 192 10.49 -2.58 14.21
CA ALA A 192 11.80 -3.10 13.87
C ALA A 192 11.80 -4.64 13.99
N PRO A 193 12.83 -5.34 13.47
CA PRO A 193 12.95 -6.80 13.65
C PRO A 193 12.92 -7.26 15.11
N ALA A 194 13.45 -6.45 16.04
CA ALA A 194 13.38 -6.74 17.47
C ALA A 194 11.95 -6.68 18.02
N ASP A 195 11.15 -5.70 17.59
CA ASP A 195 9.77 -5.55 18.04
C ASP A 195 8.91 -6.76 17.69
N LEU A 196 9.10 -7.34 16.50
CA LEU A 196 8.33 -8.53 16.14
C LEU A 196 8.70 -9.74 17.00
N ARG A 197 9.95 -9.87 17.43
CA ARG A 197 10.37 -10.93 18.36
C ARG A 197 9.76 -10.73 19.74
N ASP A 198 9.81 -9.51 20.26
CA ASP A 198 9.43 -9.22 21.64
C ASP A 198 7.90 -9.09 21.81
N LYS A 199 7.20 -8.66 20.76
CA LYS A 199 5.77 -8.29 20.79
C LYS A 199 4.95 -9.09 19.79
N GLU A 200 5.42 -10.27 19.39
CA GLU A 200 4.80 -11.10 18.35
C GLU A 200 3.32 -11.37 18.63
N ALA A 201 2.97 -11.66 19.89
CA ALA A 201 1.59 -11.98 20.27
C ALA A 201 0.63 -10.82 19.99
N LEU A 202 1.03 -9.59 20.32
CA LEU A 202 0.22 -8.39 20.08
C LEU A 202 0.10 -8.12 18.58
N ILE A 203 1.21 -8.17 17.84
CA ILE A 203 1.23 -7.94 16.40
C ILE A 203 0.39 -9.01 15.68
N ARG A 204 0.47 -10.27 16.11
CA ARG A 204 -0.34 -11.38 15.60
C ARG A 204 -1.82 -11.14 15.78
N GLU A 205 -2.25 -10.78 16.98
CA GLU A 205 -3.65 -10.48 17.25
C GLU A 205 -4.16 -9.32 16.38
N LEU A 206 -3.34 -8.28 16.21
CA LEU A 206 -3.64 -7.11 15.39
C LEU A 206 -3.78 -7.47 13.90
N VAL A 207 -2.82 -8.23 13.36
CA VAL A 207 -2.86 -8.71 11.97
C VAL A 207 -4.08 -9.61 11.75
N HIS A 208 -4.37 -10.52 12.68
CA HIS A 208 -5.57 -11.35 12.62
C HIS A 208 -6.85 -10.50 12.59
N GLN A 209 -6.93 -9.46 13.41
CA GLN A 209 -8.08 -8.58 13.39
C GLN A 209 -8.25 -7.88 12.04
N SER A 210 -7.15 -7.41 11.44
CA SER A 210 -7.15 -6.83 10.10
C SER A 210 -7.64 -7.80 9.02
N VAL A 211 -7.18 -9.06 9.06
CA VAL A 211 -7.62 -10.08 8.10
C VAL A 211 -9.11 -10.37 8.24
N ARG A 212 -9.63 -10.46 9.47
CA ARG A 212 -11.08 -10.70 9.69
C ARG A 212 -11.93 -9.60 9.12
N GLU A 213 -11.57 -8.34 9.36
CA GLU A 213 -12.32 -7.19 8.83
C GLU A 213 -12.17 -7.05 7.32
N TYR A 214 -11.04 -7.48 6.75
CA TYR A 214 -10.84 -7.52 5.30
C TYR A 214 -11.67 -8.60 4.60
N GLN A 215 -11.88 -9.76 5.25
CA GLN A 215 -12.61 -10.89 4.68
C GLN A 215 -14.10 -10.95 5.07
N SER A 216 -14.57 -10.04 5.92
CA SER A 216 -15.98 -9.96 6.37
C SER A 216 -16.93 -9.43 5.31
#